data_AF-A0A7S4VWM0-F1
#
_entry.id   AF-A0A7S4VWM0-F1
#
_cell.length_a   1.000
_cell.length_b   1.000
_cell.length_c   1.000
_cell.angle_alpha   90.00
_cell.angle_beta   90.00
_cell.angle_gamma   90.00
#
_symmetry.space_group_name_H-M   'P 1'
#
loop_
_entity.id
_entity.type
_entity.pdbx_description
1 polymer ?
#
loop_
_entity_poly.entity_id
_entity_poly.type
_entity_poly.pdbx_seq_one_letter_code
_entity_poly.pdbx_strand_id
1 'polypeptide(L)'
;FGSSILPWALPAGCLLGAMAVVAALESATEELKQAEAFLEGGYPFEAVYNKLSKTFHAANEALVVARREQDVDSRLKALDILVQASLQMDDSFNALLKVQDELAMLKKSHPDDKASHSRVVEMVIKCLGARGDFAGGAARAQELLEMQRELKSKPGEAKALFLDARMKLNAGQPQQAIEAANEALKIYRELSDQEGKEETTRLLSQAYVQKGQPERAPGREDALQALEAIQKALNAMDLEAWLVCMARLKKSGAYSEADFNEVIMRGLEAAEDNRAHMVYFLEEVGVDTTQFGCNRLILSEVDQIHKYGDLRWGGLGYGPKFRSVRQTHVVGHENEAPTCSAAVVQVDDFLTADDSWEREQQFNPAILDGMIQSASSMKHL
;
A
#
# COMPACT_ATOMS: atom_id res chain seq x y z
N PHE A 1 16.00 -74.69 -11.79
CA PHE A 1 14.69 -74.07 -11.52
C PHE A 1 14.83 -73.19 -10.30
N GLY A 2 15.09 -71.91 -10.50
CA GLY A 2 15.37 -70.96 -9.43
C GLY A 2 15.54 -69.58 -10.04
N SER A 3 14.42 -68.93 -10.34
CA SER A 3 14.37 -67.51 -10.66
C SER A 3 13.80 -66.78 -9.45
N SER A 4 14.72 -66.17 -8.72
CA SER A 4 14.51 -65.20 -7.66
C SER A 4 13.61 -64.06 -8.12
N ILE A 5 12.50 -63.89 -7.41
CA ILE A 5 11.62 -62.73 -7.47
C ILE A 5 12.37 -61.56 -6.82
N LEU A 6 12.68 -60.51 -7.59
CA LEU A 6 13.19 -59.24 -7.07
C LEU A 6 12.01 -58.41 -6.52
N PRO A 7 12.01 -58.00 -5.23
CA PRO A 7 10.83 -57.43 -4.58
C PRO A 7 10.85 -55.87 -4.46
N TRP A 8 11.14 -55.11 -5.52
CA TRP A 8 11.20 -53.64 -5.39
C TRP A 8 10.92 -52.82 -6.67
N ALA A 9 9.97 -53.21 -7.51
CA ALA A 9 9.45 -52.31 -8.54
C ALA A 9 8.11 -51.72 -8.07
N LEU A 10 8.11 -50.45 -7.66
CA LEU A 10 6.86 -49.69 -7.51
C LEU A 10 6.12 -49.73 -8.86
N PRO A 11 4.81 -50.05 -8.90
CA PRO A 11 4.07 -50.16 -10.14
C PRO A 11 4.13 -48.83 -10.91
N ALA A 12 4.37 -48.90 -12.23
CA ALA A 12 4.60 -47.73 -13.10
C ALA A 12 3.52 -46.63 -13.01
N GLY A 13 2.29 -46.99 -12.59
CA GLY A 13 1.21 -46.02 -12.32
C GLY A 13 1.49 -45.06 -11.16
N CYS A 14 2.15 -45.51 -10.08
CA CYS A 14 2.49 -44.67 -8.93
C CYS A 14 3.61 -43.67 -9.26
N LEU A 15 4.54 -44.03 -10.15
CA LEU A 15 5.59 -43.12 -10.62
C LEU A 15 5.01 -42.02 -11.52
N LEU A 16 4.06 -42.35 -12.39
CA LEU A 16 3.34 -41.37 -13.21
C LEU A 16 2.50 -40.41 -12.38
N GLY A 17 1.81 -40.90 -11.33
CA GLY A 17 1.05 -40.09 -10.39
C GLY A 17 1.91 -39.09 -9.62
N ALA A 18 3.00 -39.56 -9.01
CA ALA A 18 3.94 -38.70 -8.30
C ALA A 18 4.59 -37.63 -9.21
N MET A 19 4.99 -38.01 -10.43
CA MET A 19 5.51 -37.04 -11.42
C MET A 19 4.46 -35.99 -11.82
N ALA A 20 3.20 -36.38 -11.95
CA ALA A 20 2.12 -35.45 -12.25
C ALA A 20 1.86 -34.46 -11.11
N VAL A 21 1.93 -34.90 -9.85
CA VAL A 21 1.82 -34.01 -8.67
C VAL A 21 2.95 -32.99 -8.66
N VAL A 22 4.20 -33.43 -8.87
CA VAL A 22 5.36 -32.54 -8.87
C VAL A 22 5.26 -31.52 -10.01
N ALA A 23 4.92 -31.95 -11.23
CA ALA A 23 4.77 -31.05 -12.36
C ALA A 23 3.66 -30.01 -12.15
N ALA A 24 2.52 -30.42 -11.58
CA ALA A 24 1.42 -29.51 -11.27
C ALA A 24 1.79 -28.51 -10.16
N LEU A 25 2.51 -28.94 -9.12
CA LEU A 25 3.03 -28.07 -8.07
C LEU A 25 4.06 -27.08 -8.60
N GLU A 26 5.00 -27.53 -9.43
CA GLU A 26 6.01 -26.66 -10.05
C GLU A 26 5.34 -25.60 -10.91
N SER A 27 4.35 -25.99 -11.74
CA SER A 27 3.56 -25.06 -12.52
C SER A 27 2.83 -24.05 -11.65
N ALA A 28 2.17 -24.49 -10.57
CA ALA A 28 1.46 -23.59 -9.66
C ALA A 28 2.42 -22.62 -8.94
N THR A 29 3.59 -23.10 -8.54
CA THR A 29 4.60 -22.30 -7.84
C THR A 29 5.19 -21.24 -8.77
N GLU A 30 5.46 -21.59 -10.03
CA GLU A 30 5.99 -20.67 -11.02
C GLU A 30 4.97 -19.59 -11.41
N GLU A 31 3.70 -19.99 -11.57
CA GLU A 31 2.61 -19.05 -11.83
C GLU A 31 2.43 -18.06 -10.66
N LEU A 32 2.54 -18.54 -9.42
CA LEU A 32 2.48 -17.70 -8.23
C LEU A 32 3.62 -16.67 -8.19
N LYS A 33 4.87 -17.10 -8.39
CA LYS A 33 6.03 -16.20 -8.42
C LYS A 33 5.89 -15.11 -9.47
N GLN A 34 5.38 -15.48 -10.64
CA GLN A 34 5.14 -14.51 -11.70
C GLN A 34 4.00 -13.53 -11.34
N ALA A 35 2.96 -14.00 -10.64
CA ALA A 35 1.91 -13.11 -10.14
C ALA A 35 2.45 -12.12 -9.09
N GLU A 36 3.31 -12.58 -8.18
CA GLU A 36 3.98 -11.75 -7.17
C GLU A 36 4.90 -10.70 -7.83
N ALA A 37 5.70 -11.11 -8.83
CA ALA A 37 6.54 -10.18 -9.58
C ALA A 37 5.71 -9.11 -10.32
N PHE A 38 4.50 -9.46 -10.80
CA PHE A 38 3.60 -8.52 -11.43
C PHE A 38 2.98 -7.54 -10.42
N LEU A 39 2.66 -8.03 -9.21
CA LEU A 39 2.21 -7.20 -8.10
C LEU A 39 3.29 -6.19 -7.70
N GLU A 40 4.53 -6.65 -7.52
CA GLU A 40 5.67 -5.78 -7.17
C GLU A 40 6.03 -4.80 -8.29
N GLY A 41 5.89 -5.21 -9.55
CA GLY A 41 6.15 -4.38 -10.72
C GLY A 41 5.04 -3.36 -11.04
N GLY A 42 3.95 -3.32 -10.27
CA GLY A 42 2.86 -2.37 -10.48
C GLY A 42 2.07 -2.60 -11.78
N TYR A 43 1.96 -3.85 -12.23
CA TYR A 43 1.22 -4.18 -13.45
C TYR A 43 -0.29 -3.94 -13.31
N PRO A 44 -1.02 -3.76 -14.43
CA PRO A 44 -2.47 -3.59 -14.40
C PRO A 44 -3.17 -4.73 -13.66
N PHE A 45 -4.19 -4.39 -12.87
CA PHE A 45 -4.96 -5.33 -12.06
C PHE A 45 -5.43 -6.56 -12.84
N GLU A 46 -5.89 -6.38 -14.09
CA GLU A 46 -6.37 -7.48 -14.94
C GLU A 46 -5.28 -8.51 -15.27
N ALA A 47 -4.04 -8.07 -15.49
CA ALA A 47 -2.92 -8.94 -15.77
C ALA A 47 -2.53 -9.78 -14.55
N VAL A 48 -2.48 -9.13 -13.38
CA VAL A 48 -2.26 -9.79 -12.09
C VAL A 48 -3.36 -10.81 -11.81
N TYR A 49 -4.62 -10.40 -11.95
CA TYR A 49 -5.78 -11.25 -11.69
C TYR A 49 -5.81 -12.50 -12.57
N ASN A 50 -5.49 -12.36 -13.86
CA ASN A 50 -5.39 -13.50 -14.78
C ASN A 50 -4.33 -14.50 -14.31
N LYS A 51 -3.19 -14.02 -13.82
CA LYS A 51 -2.11 -14.87 -13.31
C LYS A 51 -2.48 -15.57 -12.01
N LEU A 52 -3.13 -14.86 -11.09
CA LEU A 52 -3.65 -15.45 -9.86
C LEU A 52 -4.73 -16.50 -10.13
N SER A 53 -5.60 -16.26 -11.13
CA SER A 53 -6.59 -17.24 -11.57
C SER A 53 -5.93 -18.51 -12.11
N LYS A 54 -4.91 -18.39 -12.97
CA LYS A 54 -4.14 -19.56 -13.45
C LYS A 54 -3.46 -20.32 -12.32
N THR A 55 -2.84 -19.58 -11.40
CA THR A 55 -2.22 -20.14 -10.18
C THR A 55 -3.23 -20.96 -9.38
N PHE A 56 -4.43 -20.41 -9.18
CA PHE A 56 -5.51 -21.09 -8.47
C PHE A 56 -5.96 -22.38 -9.17
N HIS A 57 -6.10 -22.36 -10.50
CA HIS A 57 -6.46 -23.56 -11.26
C HIS A 57 -5.38 -24.65 -11.16
N ALA A 58 -4.10 -24.28 -11.39
CA ALA A 58 -2.97 -25.21 -11.30
C ALA A 58 -2.82 -25.79 -9.88
N ALA A 59 -2.95 -24.96 -8.84
CA ALA A 59 -2.92 -25.42 -7.45
C ALA A 59 -4.09 -26.35 -7.11
N ASN A 60 -5.28 -26.08 -7.63
CA ASN A 60 -6.45 -26.93 -7.42
C ASN A 60 -6.32 -28.28 -8.13
N GLU A 61 -5.73 -28.31 -9.33
CA GLU A 61 -5.36 -29.56 -10.02
C GLU A 61 -4.32 -30.34 -9.21
N ALA A 62 -3.24 -29.69 -8.77
CA ALA A 62 -2.21 -30.32 -7.93
C ALA A 62 -2.81 -30.91 -6.64
N LEU A 63 -3.74 -30.21 -5.99
CA LEU A 63 -4.45 -30.68 -4.80
C LEU A 63 -5.27 -31.95 -5.11
N VAL A 64 -5.99 -31.99 -6.23
CA VAL A 64 -6.78 -33.16 -6.63
C VAL A 64 -5.88 -34.37 -6.92
N VAL A 65 -4.76 -34.19 -7.61
CA VAL A 65 -3.82 -35.29 -7.87
C VAL A 65 -3.16 -35.76 -6.57
N ALA A 66 -2.73 -34.83 -5.70
CA ALA A 66 -2.12 -35.17 -4.42
C ALA A 66 -3.11 -35.91 -3.48
N ARG A 67 -4.42 -35.61 -3.55
CA ARG A 67 -5.45 -36.40 -2.86
C ARG A 67 -5.52 -37.84 -3.36
N ARG A 68 -5.38 -38.07 -4.67
CA ARG A 68 -5.43 -39.42 -5.26
C ARG A 68 -4.23 -40.26 -4.85
N GLU A 69 -3.04 -39.65 -4.83
CA GLU A 69 -1.79 -40.30 -4.42
C GLU A 69 -1.65 -40.42 -2.89
N GLN A 70 -2.59 -39.85 -2.12
CA GLN A 70 -2.57 -39.77 -0.66
C GLN A 70 -1.33 -39.06 -0.08
N ASP A 71 -0.60 -38.28 -0.88
CA ASP A 71 0.54 -37.49 -0.44
C ASP A 71 0.08 -36.28 0.37
N VAL A 72 0.32 -36.30 1.68
CA VAL A 72 -0.08 -35.20 2.58
C VAL A 72 0.74 -33.94 2.32
N ASP A 73 2.05 -34.06 2.13
CA ASP A 73 2.94 -32.91 1.98
C ASP A 73 2.63 -32.11 0.71
N SER A 74 2.42 -32.81 -0.41
CA SER A 74 2.01 -32.17 -1.66
C SER A 74 0.62 -31.55 -1.58
N ARG A 75 -0.32 -32.18 -0.86
CA ARG A 75 -1.64 -31.59 -0.58
C ARG A 75 -1.51 -30.27 0.18
N LEU A 76 -0.69 -30.22 1.23
CA LEU A 76 -0.49 -29.02 2.04
C LEU A 76 0.19 -27.91 1.22
N LYS A 77 1.16 -28.22 0.38
CA LYS A 77 1.79 -27.23 -0.52
C LYS A 77 0.80 -26.67 -1.54
N ALA A 78 0.02 -27.52 -2.19
CA ALA A 78 -1.00 -27.10 -3.13
C ALA A 78 -2.06 -26.22 -2.45
N LEU A 79 -2.49 -26.60 -1.24
CA LEU A 79 -3.44 -25.83 -0.46
C LEU A 79 -2.89 -24.46 -0.06
N ASP A 80 -1.61 -24.38 0.34
CA ASP A 80 -0.96 -23.11 0.69
C ASP A 80 -0.94 -22.13 -0.50
N ILE A 81 -0.51 -22.61 -1.67
CA ILE A 81 -0.49 -21.81 -2.91
C ILE A 81 -1.91 -21.35 -3.27
N LEU A 82 -2.89 -22.24 -3.15
CA LEU A 82 -4.29 -21.93 -3.43
C LEU A 82 -4.80 -20.83 -2.51
N VAL A 83 -4.53 -20.92 -1.21
CA VAL A 83 -4.91 -19.91 -0.22
C VAL A 83 -4.23 -18.59 -0.55
N GLN A 84 -2.93 -18.58 -0.80
CA GLN A 84 -2.21 -17.35 -1.16
C GLN A 84 -2.82 -16.68 -2.39
N ALA A 85 -3.05 -17.43 -3.47
CA ALA A 85 -3.68 -16.90 -4.68
C ALA A 85 -5.10 -16.36 -4.41
N SER A 86 -5.90 -17.09 -3.62
CA SER A 86 -7.27 -16.69 -3.29
C SER A 86 -7.33 -15.42 -2.44
N LEU A 87 -6.43 -15.29 -1.46
CA LEU A 87 -6.36 -14.10 -0.61
C LEU A 87 -5.92 -12.86 -1.40
N GLN A 88 -5.02 -13.02 -2.37
CA GLN A 88 -4.64 -11.92 -3.28
C GLN A 88 -5.77 -11.52 -4.25
N MET A 89 -6.69 -12.45 -4.55
CA MET A 89 -7.90 -12.18 -5.34
C MET A 89 -9.08 -11.66 -4.49
N ASP A 90 -8.87 -11.42 -3.18
CA ASP A 90 -9.91 -11.05 -2.21
C ASP A 90 -11.05 -12.10 -2.05
N ASP A 91 -10.78 -13.35 -2.43
CA ASP A 91 -11.72 -14.47 -2.29
C ASP A 91 -11.45 -15.27 -1.01
N SER A 92 -11.51 -14.56 0.12
CA SER A 92 -11.26 -15.15 1.45
C SER A 92 -12.28 -16.21 1.85
N PHE A 93 -13.51 -16.12 1.33
CA PHE A 93 -14.58 -17.07 1.63
C PHE A 93 -14.33 -18.46 1.02
N ASN A 94 -14.04 -18.53 -0.27
CA ASN A 94 -13.77 -19.82 -0.93
C ASN A 94 -12.47 -20.43 -0.42
N ALA A 95 -11.46 -19.61 -0.12
CA ALA A 95 -10.23 -20.06 0.52
C ALA A 95 -10.52 -20.72 1.87
N LEU A 96 -11.27 -20.06 2.74
CA LEU A 96 -11.62 -20.58 4.06
C LEU A 96 -12.38 -21.90 3.96
N LEU A 97 -13.37 -21.99 3.06
CA LEU A 97 -14.15 -23.21 2.84
C LEU A 97 -13.24 -24.39 2.45
N LYS A 98 -12.37 -24.20 1.45
CA LYS A 98 -11.45 -25.24 0.98
C LYS A 98 -10.49 -25.71 2.08
N VAL A 99 -9.95 -24.78 2.87
CA VAL A 99 -9.01 -25.11 3.95
C VAL A 99 -9.73 -25.86 5.09
N GLN A 100 -10.96 -25.47 5.43
CA GLN A 100 -11.76 -26.16 6.45
C GLN A 100 -12.15 -27.58 6.01
N ASP A 101 -12.54 -27.74 4.74
CA ASP A 101 -12.83 -29.05 4.16
C ASP A 101 -11.59 -29.96 4.21
N GLU A 102 -10.41 -29.45 3.86
CA GLU A 102 -9.15 -30.18 3.94
C GLU A 102 -8.77 -30.54 5.38
N LEU A 103 -8.97 -29.63 6.34
CA LEU A 103 -8.76 -29.92 7.75
C LEU A 103 -9.66 -31.08 8.22
N ALA A 104 -10.93 -31.08 7.82
CA ALA A 104 -11.87 -32.14 8.17
C ALA A 104 -11.48 -33.49 7.55
N MET A 105 -11.04 -33.50 6.28
CA MET A 105 -10.56 -34.70 5.61
C MET A 105 -9.27 -35.25 6.22
N LEU A 106 -8.33 -34.38 6.61
CA LEU A 106 -7.09 -34.79 7.28
C LEU A 106 -7.35 -35.32 8.70
N LYS A 107 -8.24 -34.69 9.47
CA LYS A 107 -8.65 -35.23 10.79
C LYS A 107 -9.29 -36.62 10.69
N LYS A 108 -10.01 -36.90 9.60
CA LYS A 108 -10.62 -38.23 9.36
C LYS A 108 -9.64 -39.28 8.85
N SER A 109 -8.72 -38.90 7.96
CA SER A 109 -7.80 -39.84 7.30
C SER A 109 -6.52 -40.09 8.12
N HIS A 110 -6.03 -39.07 8.83
CA HIS A 110 -4.79 -39.09 9.60
C HIS A 110 -5.03 -38.42 10.96
N PRO A 111 -5.81 -39.05 11.87
CA PRO A 111 -6.19 -38.45 13.15
C PRO A 111 -4.99 -38.13 14.06
N ASP A 112 -3.91 -38.90 13.93
CA ASP A 112 -2.70 -38.75 14.77
C ASP A 112 -1.68 -37.76 14.20
N ASP A 113 -1.85 -37.31 12.94
CA ASP A 113 -0.93 -36.39 12.28
C ASP A 113 -1.20 -34.92 12.64
N LYS A 114 -0.88 -34.60 13.90
CA LYS A 114 -1.00 -33.24 14.44
C LYS A 114 -0.13 -32.22 13.70
N ALA A 115 1.00 -32.66 13.13
CA ALA A 115 1.90 -31.77 12.39
C ALA A 115 1.19 -31.21 11.15
N SER A 116 0.58 -32.09 10.35
CA SER A 116 -0.20 -31.67 9.18
C SER A 116 -1.43 -30.86 9.56
N HIS A 117 -2.15 -31.24 10.63
CA HIS A 117 -3.30 -30.46 11.11
C HIS A 117 -2.90 -29.04 11.51
N SER A 118 -1.77 -28.89 12.21
CA SER A 118 -1.27 -27.58 12.65
C SER A 118 -0.98 -26.65 11.47
N ARG A 119 -0.42 -27.18 10.37
CA ARG A 119 -0.12 -26.41 9.16
C ARG A 119 -1.39 -25.93 8.45
N VAL A 120 -2.45 -26.74 8.43
CA VAL A 120 -3.74 -26.35 7.89
C VAL A 120 -4.44 -25.31 8.79
N VAL A 121 -4.37 -25.48 10.10
CA VAL A 121 -4.93 -24.49 11.06
C VAL A 121 -4.24 -23.13 10.90
N GLU A 122 -2.93 -23.10 10.61
CA GLU A 122 -2.24 -21.85 10.26
C GLU A 122 -2.90 -21.15 9.07
N MET A 123 -3.24 -21.89 8.01
CA MET A 123 -3.93 -21.34 6.83
C MET A 123 -5.35 -20.86 7.18
N VAL A 124 -6.08 -21.59 8.04
CA VAL A 124 -7.39 -21.16 8.54
C VAL A 124 -7.29 -19.80 9.21
N ILE A 125 -6.29 -19.58 10.06
CA ILE A 125 -6.08 -18.30 10.77
C ILE A 125 -5.83 -17.17 9.75
N LYS A 126 -5.00 -17.40 8.73
CA LYS A 126 -4.76 -16.42 7.65
C LYS A 126 -6.06 -16.04 6.94
N CYS A 127 -6.88 -17.03 6.57
CA CYS A 127 -8.18 -16.79 5.91
C CYS A 127 -9.17 -16.04 6.82
N LEU A 128 -9.26 -16.40 8.10
CA LEU A 128 -10.12 -15.70 9.07
C LEU A 128 -9.70 -14.25 9.27
N GLY A 129 -8.38 -14.00 9.33
CA GLY A 129 -7.82 -12.65 9.39
C GLY A 129 -8.16 -11.81 8.17
N ALA A 130 -8.05 -12.37 6.96
CA ALA A 130 -8.42 -11.67 5.72
C ALA A 130 -9.92 -11.35 5.64
N ARG A 131 -10.76 -12.24 6.19
CA ARG A 131 -12.22 -12.05 6.26
C ARG A 131 -12.66 -11.06 7.35
N GLY A 132 -11.77 -10.69 8.28
CA GLY A 132 -12.07 -9.83 9.42
C GLY A 132 -12.65 -10.55 10.64
N ASP A 133 -12.71 -11.89 10.65
CA ASP A 133 -13.10 -12.65 11.85
C ASP A 133 -11.89 -12.85 12.77
N PHE A 134 -11.48 -11.76 13.41
CA PHE A 134 -10.30 -11.76 14.27
C PHE A 134 -10.50 -12.53 15.57
N ALA A 135 -11.74 -12.57 16.10
CA ALA A 135 -12.06 -13.35 17.29
C ALA A 135 -11.95 -14.86 17.02
N GLY A 136 -12.52 -15.32 15.90
CA GLY A 136 -12.36 -16.70 15.43
C GLY A 136 -10.89 -17.03 15.12
N GLY A 137 -10.16 -16.10 14.49
CA GLY A 137 -8.73 -16.22 14.23
C GLY A 137 -7.89 -16.41 15.49
N ALA A 138 -8.13 -15.61 16.53
CA ALA A 138 -7.43 -15.73 17.82
C ALA A 138 -7.73 -17.07 18.51
N ALA A 139 -8.98 -17.53 18.48
CA ALA A 139 -9.34 -18.85 19.03
C ALA A 139 -8.59 -20.00 18.31
N ARG A 140 -8.48 -19.93 16.98
CA ARG A 140 -7.70 -20.91 16.20
C ARG A 140 -6.19 -20.80 16.44
N ALA A 141 -5.68 -19.60 16.71
CA ALA A 141 -4.27 -19.40 17.07
C ALA A 141 -3.93 -20.01 18.43
N GLN A 142 -4.84 -19.96 19.40
CA GLN A 142 -4.69 -20.68 20.67
C GLN A 142 -4.74 -22.21 20.48
N GLU A 143 -5.67 -22.72 19.66
CA GLU A 143 -5.71 -24.15 19.29
C GLU A 143 -4.35 -24.57 18.66
N LEU A 144 -3.82 -23.74 17.76
CA LEU A 144 -2.52 -23.97 17.13
C LEU A 144 -1.38 -23.98 18.15
N LEU A 145 -1.39 -23.05 19.12
CA LEU A 145 -0.38 -22.99 20.18
C LEU A 145 -0.36 -24.27 21.01
N GLU A 146 -1.52 -24.81 21.38
CA GLU A 146 -1.63 -26.08 22.10
C GLU A 146 -1.06 -27.23 21.28
N MET A 147 -1.43 -27.32 19.99
CA MET A 147 -0.87 -28.32 19.07
C MET A 147 0.65 -28.24 18.97
N GLN A 148 1.22 -27.04 18.85
CA GLN A 148 2.67 -26.86 18.73
C GLN A 148 3.42 -27.18 20.03
N ARG A 149 2.81 -26.93 21.19
CA ARG A 149 3.34 -27.36 22.50
C ARG A 149 3.36 -28.87 22.65
N GLU A 150 2.29 -29.56 22.21
CA GLU A 150 2.24 -31.02 22.19
C GLU A 150 3.31 -31.62 21.25
N LEU A 151 3.53 -30.98 20.10
CA LEU A 151 4.59 -31.33 19.14
C LEU A 151 5.99 -30.90 19.61
N LYS A 152 6.10 -30.18 20.74
CA LYS A 152 7.34 -29.60 21.28
C LYS A 152 8.10 -28.73 20.27
N SER A 153 7.37 -28.09 19.36
CA SER A 153 7.93 -27.25 18.31
C SER A 153 8.05 -25.80 18.78
N LYS A 154 9.23 -25.40 19.25
CA LYS A 154 9.51 -24.02 19.66
C LYS A 154 9.25 -22.98 18.56
N PRO A 155 9.68 -23.20 17.30
CA PRO A 155 9.36 -22.28 16.21
C PRO A 155 7.85 -22.19 15.96
N GLY A 156 7.13 -23.31 16.05
CA GLY A 156 5.67 -23.36 15.92
C GLY A 156 4.95 -22.62 17.05
N GLU A 157 5.41 -22.76 18.30
CA GLU A 157 4.89 -22.02 19.46
C GLU A 157 5.03 -20.50 19.25
N ALA A 158 6.21 -20.04 18.82
CA ALA A 158 6.46 -18.62 18.57
C ALA A 158 5.53 -18.08 17.47
N LYS A 159 5.37 -18.83 16.39
CA LYS A 159 4.50 -18.47 15.27
C LYS A 159 3.02 -18.42 15.67
N ALA A 160 2.57 -19.37 16.47
CA ALA A 160 1.19 -19.40 16.98
C ALA A 160 0.90 -18.19 17.88
N LEU A 161 1.82 -17.84 18.78
CA LEU A 161 1.73 -16.65 19.63
C LEU A 161 1.75 -15.35 18.81
N PHE A 162 2.58 -15.28 17.77
CA PHE A 162 2.60 -14.15 16.85
C PHE A 162 1.26 -13.98 16.12
N LEU A 163 0.69 -15.07 15.60
CA LEU A 163 -0.61 -15.05 14.94
C LEU A 163 -1.74 -14.65 15.91
N ASP A 164 -1.74 -15.17 17.13
CA ASP A 164 -2.68 -14.78 18.18
C ASP A 164 -2.59 -13.28 18.49
N ALA A 165 -1.37 -12.76 18.66
CA ALA A 165 -1.15 -11.33 18.88
C ALA A 165 -1.67 -10.49 17.73
N ARG A 166 -1.42 -10.90 16.48
CA ARG A 166 -1.91 -10.21 15.28
C ARG A 166 -3.43 -10.20 15.20
N MET A 167 -4.08 -11.32 15.51
CA MET A 167 -5.55 -11.38 15.53
C MET A 167 -6.12 -10.49 16.63
N LYS A 168 -5.56 -10.52 17.85
CA LYS A 168 -5.98 -9.66 18.97
C LYS A 168 -5.80 -8.17 18.68
N LEU A 169 -4.70 -7.81 18.02
CA LEU A 169 -4.45 -6.42 17.62
C LEU A 169 -5.55 -5.92 16.68
N ASN A 170 -5.82 -6.69 15.63
CA ASN A 170 -6.87 -6.37 14.66
C ASN A 170 -8.29 -6.41 15.27
N ALA A 171 -8.50 -7.22 16.32
CA ALA A 171 -9.73 -7.24 17.10
C ALA A 171 -9.89 -6.02 18.05
N GLY A 172 -8.93 -5.08 18.06
CA GLY A 172 -8.97 -3.92 18.95
C GLY A 172 -8.56 -4.21 20.39
N GLN A 173 -7.79 -5.27 20.63
CA GLN A 173 -7.34 -5.70 21.96
C GLN A 173 -5.81 -5.54 22.11
N PRO A 174 -5.28 -4.30 22.05
CA PRO A 174 -3.83 -4.07 21.97
C PRO A 174 -3.08 -4.55 23.23
N GLN A 175 -3.69 -4.52 24.41
CA GLN A 175 -3.06 -5.03 25.63
C GLN A 175 -2.78 -6.55 25.56
N GLN A 176 -3.77 -7.33 25.12
CA GLN A 176 -3.61 -8.78 24.98
C GLN A 176 -2.66 -9.13 23.82
N ALA A 177 -2.65 -8.32 22.76
CA ALA A 177 -1.69 -8.44 21.67
C ALA A 177 -0.25 -8.22 22.15
N ILE A 178 -0.01 -7.22 23.01
CA ILE A 178 1.30 -6.95 23.61
C ILE A 178 1.78 -8.15 24.43
N GLU A 179 0.91 -8.76 25.23
CA GLU A 179 1.25 -9.93 26.04
C GLU A 179 1.68 -11.12 25.16
N ALA A 180 0.85 -11.51 24.18
CA ALA A 180 1.15 -12.61 23.27
C ALA A 180 2.40 -12.35 22.41
N ALA A 181 2.59 -11.12 21.90
CA ALA A 181 3.75 -10.77 21.11
C ALA A 181 5.06 -10.74 21.92
N ASN A 182 5.02 -10.36 23.20
CA ASN A 182 6.20 -10.46 24.07
C ASN A 182 6.62 -11.92 24.32
N GLU A 183 5.64 -12.82 24.48
CA GLU A 183 5.92 -14.26 24.58
C GLU A 183 6.54 -14.80 23.29
N ALA A 184 5.97 -14.46 22.13
CA ALA A 184 6.52 -14.83 20.82
C ALA A 184 7.97 -14.32 20.65
N LEU A 185 8.21 -13.03 20.97
CA LEU A 185 9.51 -12.40 20.84
C LEU A 185 10.57 -13.06 21.74
N LYS A 186 10.19 -13.48 22.94
CA LYS A 186 11.08 -14.23 23.83
C LYS A 186 11.55 -15.53 23.17
N ILE A 187 10.63 -16.29 22.58
CA ILE A 187 10.98 -17.55 21.91
C ILE A 187 11.81 -17.29 20.66
N TYR A 188 11.45 -16.31 19.81
CA TYR A 188 12.27 -15.95 18.65
C TYR A 188 13.68 -15.47 19.02
N ARG A 189 13.86 -14.81 20.17
CA ARG A 189 15.18 -14.50 20.76
C ARG A 189 15.96 -15.75 21.11
N GLU A 190 15.34 -16.71 21.80
CA GLU A 190 15.97 -18.00 22.13
C GLU A 190 16.36 -18.79 20.88
N LEU A 191 15.55 -18.74 19.82
CA LEU A 191 15.80 -19.42 18.54
C LEU A 191 16.80 -18.70 17.63
N SER A 192 17.23 -17.49 17.97
CA SER A 192 18.03 -16.62 17.08
C SER A 192 17.39 -16.35 15.71
N ASP A 193 16.06 -16.44 15.63
CA ASP A 193 15.29 -16.16 14.41
C ASP A 193 15.12 -14.65 14.23
N GLN A 194 15.88 -14.07 13.30
CA GLN A 194 15.89 -12.62 13.09
C GLN A 194 14.62 -12.12 12.41
N GLU A 195 14.05 -12.89 11.47
CA GLU A 195 12.84 -12.52 10.74
C GLU A 195 11.63 -12.49 11.68
N GLY A 196 11.46 -13.55 12.48
CA GLY A 196 10.41 -13.62 13.50
C GLY A 196 10.52 -12.51 14.55
N LYS A 197 11.75 -12.12 14.93
CA LYS A 197 11.98 -10.97 15.83
C LYS A 197 11.54 -9.66 15.20
N GLU A 198 11.92 -9.39 13.96
CA GLU A 198 11.58 -8.14 13.27
C GLU A 198 10.06 -8.01 13.10
N GLU A 199 9.40 -9.07 12.65
CA GLU A 199 7.95 -9.06 12.44
C GLU A 199 7.18 -8.88 13.76
N THR A 200 7.59 -9.59 14.81
CA THR A 200 6.98 -9.49 16.14
C THR A 200 7.25 -8.12 16.79
N THR A 201 8.43 -7.55 16.58
CA THR A 201 8.79 -6.21 17.11
C THR A 201 7.95 -5.13 16.45
N ARG A 202 7.75 -5.21 15.13
CA ARG A 202 6.85 -4.30 14.40
C ARG A 202 5.41 -4.41 14.92
N LEU A 203 4.94 -5.62 15.17
CA LEU A 203 3.60 -5.84 15.73
C LEU A 203 3.45 -5.25 17.14
N LEU A 204 4.47 -5.40 17.99
CA LEU A 204 4.51 -4.75 19.31
C LEU A 204 4.45 -3.23 19.20
N SER A 205 5.21 -2.64 18.27
CA SER A 205 5.18 -1.19 18.02
C SER A 205 3.76 -0.72 17.66
N GLN A 206 3.10 -1.40 16.73
CA GLN A 206 1.72 -1.10 16.33
C GLN A 206 0.75 -1.24 17.51
N ALA A 207 0.92 -2.27 18.34
CA ALA A 207 0.10 -2.49 19.53
C ALA A 207 0.24 -1.37 20.58
N TYR A 208 1.46 -0.88 20.79
CA TYR A 208 1.70 0.27 21.67
C TYR A 208 1.10 1.55 21.12
N VAL A 209 1.19 1.79 19.81
CA VAL A 209 0.55 2.94 19.15
C VAL A 209 -0.97 2.87 19.31
N GLN A 210 -1.61 1.74 19.01
CA GLN A 210 -3.07 1.57 19.13
C GLN A 210 -3.55 1.71 20.59
N LYS A 211 -2.69 1.37 21.56
CA LYS A 211 -2.95 1.59 23.00
C LYS A 211 -2.83 3.07 23.42
N GLY A 212 -2.32 3.95 22.55
CA GLY A 212 -2.01 5.35 22.88
C GLY A 212 -0.73 5.52 23.69
N GLN A 213 0.20 4.57 23.61
CA GLN A 213 1.50 4.60 24.30
C GLN A 213 2.67 4.44 23.30
N PRO A 214 2.76 5.28 22.24
CA PRO A 214 3.81 5.16 21.22
C PRO A 214 5.23 5.26 21.81
N GLU A 215 5.41 5.99 22.91
CA GLU A 215 6.70 6.14 23.61
C GLU A 215 7.27 4.83 24.19
N ARG A 216 6.43 3.80 24.34
CA ARG A 216 6.87 2.48 24.83
C ARG A 216 7.17 1.49 23.70
N ALA A 217 6.99 1.90 22.45
CA ALA A 217 7.23 1.04 21.30
C ALA A 217 8.73 0.79 21.10
N PRO A 218 9.16 -0.46 20.86
CA PRO A 218 10.58 -0.83 20.70
C PRO A 218 11.30 -0.21 19.48
N GLY A 219 10.56 0.46 18.59
CA GLY A 219 11.11 1.19 17.43
C GLY A 219 10.84 2.70 17.43
N ARG A 220 10.47 3.30 18.57
CA ARG A 220 10.07 4.72 18.65
C ARG A 220 11.19 5.66 18.21
N GLU A 221 12.43 5.42 18.66
CA GLU A 221 13.57 6.27 18.28
C GLU A 221 13.81 6.26 16.77
N ASP A 222 13.76 5.08 16.14
CA ASP A 222 13.88 4.94 14.69
C ASP A 222 12.73 5.62 13.94
N ALA A 223 11.50 5.54 14.48
CA ALA A 223 10.34 6.22 13.91
C ALA A 223 10.50 7.74 13.98
N LEU A 224 10.96 8.29 15.10
CA LEU A 224 11.21 9.72 15.25
C LEU A 224 12.30 10.21 14.29
N GLN A 225 13.41 9.47 14.14
CA GLN A 225 14.44 9.80 13.16
C GLN A 225 13.91 9.76 11.72
N ALA A 226 13.04 8.79 11.40
CA ALA A 226 12.42 8.71 10.09
C ALA A 226 11.45 9.89 9.85
N LEU A 227 10.68 10.30 10.85
CA LEU A 227 9.80 11.47 10.79
C LEU A 227 10.59 12.77 10.58
N GLU A 228 11.72 12.95 11.27
CA GLU A 228 12.62 14.09 11.04
C GLU A 228 13.21 14.09 9.63
N ALA A 229 13.53 12.91 9.09
CA ALA A 229 14.03 12.78 7.73
C ALA A 229 12.92 13.06 6.69
N ILE A 230 11.69 12.62 6.96
CA ILE A 230 10.50 12.97 6.16
C ILE A 230 10.29 14.47 6.14
N GLN A 231 10.41 15.16 7.28
CA GLN A 231 10.31 16.62 7.34
C GLN A 231 11.33 17.29 6.41
N LYS A 232 12.58 16.81 6.40
CA LYS A 232 13.64 17.35 5.54
C LYS A 232 13.36 17.09 4.07
N ALA A 233 12.92 15.87 3.72
CA ALA A 233 12.54 15.52 2.36
C ALA A 233 11.35 16.36 1.87
N LEU A 234 10.35 16.60 2.75
CA LEU A 234 9.20 17.44 2.46
C LEU A 234 9.61 18.89 2.17
N ASN A 235 10.48 19.47 3.01
CA ASN A 235 10.96 20.83 2.83
C ASN A 235 11.78 20.98 1.53
N ALA A 236 12.47 19.92 1.09
CA ALA A 236 13.19 19.88 -0.18
C ALA A 236 12.32 19.49 -1.38
N MET A 237 11.08 19.00 -1.14
CA MET A 237 10.20 18.37 -2.13
C MET A 237 10.92 17.25 -2.93
N ASP A 238 11.74 16.47 -2.23
CA ASP A 238 12.53 15.37 -2.81
C ASP A 238 11.74 14.05 -2.72
N LEU A 239 11.27 13.59 -3.88
CA LEU A 239 10.47 12.37 -4.00
C LEU A 239 11.26 11.11 -3.62
N GLU A 240 12.53 10.99 -4.03
CA GLU A 240 13.32 9.79 -3.75
C GLU A 240 13.62 9.69 -2.26
N ALA A 241 14.05 10.80 -1.64
CA ALA A 241 14.30 10.87 -0.22
C ALA A 241 13.02 10.58 0.59
N TRP A 242 11.87 11.12 0.15
CA TRP A 242 10.57 10.86 0.76
C TRP A 242 10.23 9.37 0.76
N LEU A 243 10.33 8.69 -0.39
CA LEU A 243 10.00 7.27 -0.50
C LEU A 243 10.89 6.40 0.41
N VAL A 244 12.19 6.69 0.46
CA VAL A 244 13.14 5.98 1.34
C VAL A 244 12.78 6.19 2.82
N CYS A 245 12.49 7.42 3.23
CA CYS A 245 12.15 7.72 4.61
C CYS A 245 10.78 7.14 5.00
N MET A 246 9.80 7.15 4.10
CA MET A 246 8.50 6.52 4.29
C MET A 246 8.60 5.00 4.42
N ALA A 247 9.45 4.35 3.62
CA ALA A 247 9.70 2.92 3.78
C ALA A 247 10.32 2.60 5.15
N ARG A 248 11.28 3.40 5.62
CA ARG A 248 11.86 3.27 6.96
C ARG A 248 10.81 3.48 8.06
N LEU A 249 9.97 4.50 7.93
CA LEU A 249 8.91 4.80 8.91
C LEU A 249 7.91 3.63 8.99
N LYS A 250 7.42 3.15 7.84
CA LYS A 250 6.51 1.98 7.75
C LYS A 250 7.14 0.71 8.35
N LYS A 251 8.44 0.49 8.13
CA LYS A 251 9.17 -0.65 8.72
C LYS A 251 9.17 -0.60 10.26
N SER A 252 9.35 0.59 10.85
CA SER A 252 9.36 0.74 12.32
C SER A 252 8.01 0.42 12.98
N GLY A 253 6.90 0.83 12.34
CA GLY A 253 5.53 0.69 12.85
C GLY A 253 5.26 1.42 14.18
N ALA A 254 6.17 2.29 14.63
CA ALA A 254 6.14 2.94 15.95
C ALA A 254 5.75 4.44 15.88
N TYR A 255 4.84 4.77 14.97
CA TYR A 255 4.32 6.13 14.78
C TYR A 255 2.80 6.12 14.76
N SER A 256 2.20 7.18 15.26
CA SER A 256 0.76 7.45 15.15
C SER A 256 0.46 8.31 13.93
N GLU A 257 -0.79 8.31 13.47
CA GLU A 257 -1.25 9.25 12.45
C GLU A 257 -1.07 10.71 12.89
N ALA A 258 -1.22 10.99 14.19
CA ALA A 258 -0.97 12.31 14.75
C ALA A 258 0.50 12.74 14.58
N ASP A 259 1.46 11.85 14.85
CA ASP A 259 2.89 12.16 14.66
C ASP A 259 3.20 12.50 13.18
N PHE A 260 2.60 11.74 12.26
CA PHE A 260 2.78 11.99 10.83
C PHE A 260 2.13 13.31 10.39
N ASN A 261 0.90 13.57 10.82
CA ASN A 261 0.18 14.80 10.52
C ASN A 261 0.88 16.04 11.09
N GLU A 262 1.53 15.92 12.26
CA GLU A 262 2.32 17.00 12.86
C GLU A 262 3.52 17.38 11.97
N VAL A 263 4.20 16.40 11.36
CA VAL A 263 5.29 16.64 10.39
C VAL A 263 4.77 17.38 9.16
N ILE A 264 3.63 16.96 8.61
CA ILE A 264 3.03 17.64 7.46
C ILE A 264 2.68 19.08 7.80
N MET A 265 1.99 19.30 8.92
CA MET A 265 1.57 20.63 9.38
C MET A 265 2.77 21.56 9.57
N ARG A 266 3.83 21.09 10.22
CA ARG A 266 5.07 21.88 10.39
C ARG A 266 5.72 22.24 9.07
N GLY A 267 5.71 21.32 8.09
CA GLY A 267 6.21 21.60 6.74
C GLY A 267 5.40 22.68 6.04
N LEU A 268 4.07 22.58 6.09
CA LEU A 268 3.16 23.54 5.48
C LEU A 268 3.23 24.93 6.13
N GLU A 269 3.40 25.00 7.46
CA GLU A 269 3.58 26.26 8.19
C GLU A 269 4.93 26.93 7.87
N ALA A 270 5.98 26.15 7.67
CA ALA A 270 7.30 26.67 7.31
C ALA A 270 7.41 27.10 5.83
N ALA A 271 6.55 26.54 4.96
CA ALA A 271 6.52 26.83 3.54
C ALA A 271 5.69 28.10 3.26
N GLU A 272 6.22 29.27 3.58
CA GLU A 272 5.54 30.57 3.37
C GLU A 272 5.03 30.73 1.91
N ASP A 273 5.94 31.00 0.96
CA ASP A 273 5.59 31.24 -0.46
C ASP A 273 5.45 29.92 -1.26
N ASN A 274 6.01 28.82 -0.75
CA ASN A 274 6.04 27.53 -1.44
C ASN A 274 4.91 26.57 -1.04
N ARG A 275 3.96 27.02 -0.21
CA ARG A 275 2.87 26.18 0.31
C ARG A 275 2.12 25.43 -0.79
N ALA A 276 1.76 26.11 -1.87
CA ALA A 276 1.02 25.50 -2.97
C ALA A 276 1.80 24.37 -3.66
N HIS A 277 3.11 24.56 -3.89
CA HIS A 277 3.98 23.53 -4.47
C HIS A 277 4.11 22.32 -3.55
N MET A 278 4.22 22.55 -2.23
CA MET A 278 4.25 21.49 -1.24
C MET A 278 2.94 20.70 -1.18
N VAL A 279 1.79 21.37 -1.30
CA VAL A 279 0.48 20.70 -1.38
C VAL A 279 0.40 19.78 -2.61
N TYR A 280 0.84 20.24 -3.78
CA TYR A 280 0.90 19.38 -4.97
C TYR A 280 1.84 18.18 -4.79
N PHE A 281 3.01 18.39 -4.18
CA PHE A 281 3.92 17.29 -3.88
C PHE A 281 3.28 16.27 -2.93
N LEU A 282 2.60 16.73 -1.88
CA LEU A 282 1.89 15.87 -0.93
C LEU A 282 0.78 15.05 -1.60
N GLU A 283 0.01 15.67 -2.49
CA GLU A 283 -1.01 14.97 -3.30
C GLU A 283 -0.39 13.92 -4.24
N GLU A 284 0.76 14.25 -4.87
CA GLU A 284 1.50 13.33 -5.74
C GLU A 284 2.00 12.09 -4.99
N VAL A 285 2.47 12.26 -3.75
CA VAL A 285 2.87 11.15 -2.88
C VAL A 285 1.69 10.46 -2.17
N GLY A 286 0.45 10.86 -2.48
CA GLY A 286 -0.78 10.23 -2.01
C GLY A 286 -1.23 10.62 -0.60
N VAL A 287 -0.76 11.76 -0.08
CA VAL A 287 -1.24 12.33 1.18
C VAL A 287 -2.49 13.17 0.92
N ASP A 288 -3.57 12.87 1.64
CA ASP A 288 -4.77 13.72 1.62
C ASP A 288 -4.47 15.05 2.32
N THR A 289 -4.51 16.13 1.54
CA THR A 289 -4.22 17.50 1.97
C THR A 289 -5.45 18.27 2.45
N THR A 290 -6.66 17.74 2.19
CA THR A 290 -7.92 18.40 2.53
C THR A 290 -8.10 18.56 4.04
N GLN A 291 -7.63 17.58 4.81
CA GLN A 291 -7.63 17.60 6.28
C GLN A 291 -6.77 18.73 6.88
N PHE A 292 -5.83 19.31 6.11
CA PHE A 292 -4.97 20.42 6.54
C PHE A 292 -5.52 21.78 6.11
N GLY A 293 -6.77 21.85 5.64
CA GLY A 293 -7.39 23.08 5.14
C GLY A 293 -6.64 23.71 3.96
N CYS A 294 -5.87 22.89 3.23
CA CYS A 294 -5.12 23.33 2.08
C CYS A 294 -5.98 23.20 0.84
N ASN A 295 -6.43 24.33 0.29
CA ASN A 295 -7.19 24.34 -0.93
C ASN A 295 -6.25 24.25 -2.13
N ARG A 296 -6.57 23.40 -3.11
CA ARG A 296 -5.82 23.33 -4.35
C ARG A 296 -5.86 24.67 -5.07
N LEU A 297 -4.71 25.11 -5.59
CA LEU A 297 -4.68 26.22 -6.53
C LEU A 297 -5.35 25.75 -7.83
N ILE A 298 -6.46 26.38 -8.20
CA ILE A 298 -7.15 26.12 -9.45
C ILE A 298 -6.75 27.21 -10.44
N LEU A 299 -6.26 26.77 -11.59
CA LEU A 299 -6.14 27.58 -12.80
C LEU A 299 -7.31 27.21 -13.72
N SER A 300 -8.34 28.05 -13.76
CA SER A 300 -9.48 27.84 -14.65
C SER A 300 -9.47 28.84 -15.79
N GLU A 301 -9.77 28.34 -16.98
CA GLU A 301 -9.92 29.10 -18.20
C GLU A 301 -11.18 30.00 -18.12
N VAL A 302 -11.07 31.29 -18.42
CA VAL A 302 -12.20 32.23 -18.41
C VAL A 302 -13.03 32.05 -19.69
N ASP A 303 -14.37 32.08 -19.58
CA ASP A 303 -15.21 31.98 -20.78
C ASP A 303 -15.05 33.20 -21.70
N GLN A 304 -15.43 33.03 -22.97
CA GLN A 304 -15.18 34.06 -23.99
C GLN A 304 -15.92 35.38 -23.73
N ILE A 305 -17.05 35.37 -23.03
CA ILE A 305 -17.84 36.57 -22.76
C ILE A 305 -17.13 37.41 -21.69
N HIS A 306 -16.72 36.79 -20.59
CA HIS A 306 -15.94 37.47 -19.55
C HIS A 306 -14.58 37.94 -20.07
N LYS A 307 -13.90 37.11 -20.87
CA LYS A 307 -12.67 37.51 -21.56
C LYS A 307 -12.85 38.77 -22.42
N TYR A 308 -13.94 38.83 -23.19
CA TYR A 308 -14.25 40.00 -24.00
C TYR A 308 -14.58 41.21 -23.12
N GLY A 309 -15.33 41.03 -22.03
CA GLY A 309 -15.60 42.07 -21.04
C GLY A 309 -14.33 42.64 -20.42
N ASP A 310 -13.46 41.80 -19.89
CA ASP A 310 -12.18 42.18 -19.27
C ASP A 310 -11.26 42.91 -20.24
N LEU A 311 -11.18 42.45 -21.49
CA LEU A 311 -10.44 43.13 -22.55
C LEU A 311 -10.98 44.53 -22.83
N ARG A 312 -12.31 44.72 -22.79
CA ARG A 312 -12.99 45.98 -23.11
C ARG A 312 -12.99 46.96 -21.92
N TRP A 313 -13.09 46.45 -20.69
CA TRP A 313 -13.09 47.27 -19.47
C TRP A 313 -11.68 47.56 -18.94
N GLY A 314 -10.76 46.61 -19.06
CA GLY A 314 -9.38 46.74 -18.57
C GLY A 314 -8.45 47.57 -19.47
N GLY A 315 -8.96 48.21 -20.52
CA GLY A 315 -8.17 49.12 -21.38
C GLY A 315 -7.10 48.45 -22.26
N LEU A 316 -6.91 47.12 -22.18
CA LEU A 316 -5.97 46.29 -22.96
C LEU A 316 -6.29 46.21 -24.47
N GLY A 317 -7.15 47.08 -24.97
CA GLY A 317 -7.58 47.13 -26.37
C GLY A 317 -6.81 48.11 -27.26
N TYR A 318 -5.73 48.74 -26.78
CA TYR A 318 -4.98 49.72 -27.56
C TYR A 318 -3.56 49.26 -27.92
N GLY A 319 -3.31 49.17 -29.23
CA GLY A 319 -2.01 48.86 -29.84
C GLY A 319 -2.11 47.62 -30.75
N PRO A 320 -1.78 47.72 -32.06
CA PRO A 320 -1.83 46.58 -32.98
C PRO A 320 -0.83 45.46 -32.62
N LYS A 321 0.12 45.73 -31.71
CA LYS A 321 1.22 44.82 -31.35
C LYS A 321 0.93 43.83 -30.23
N PHE A 322 0.10 44.16 -29.24
CA PHE A 322 -0.12 43.28 -28.09
C PHE A 322 -1.43 42.53 -28.24
N ARG A 323 -1.34 41.23 -28.58
CA ARG A 323 -2.51 40.37 -28.67
C ARG A 323 -2.51 39.42 -27.48
N SER A 324 -3.61 39.37 -26.71
CA SER A 324 -3.84 38.25 -25.80
C SER A 324 -4.01 36.98 -26.65
N VAL A 325 -2.99 36.11 -26.64
CA VAL A 325 -2.94 34.90 -27.47
C VAL A 325 -3.37 33.66 -26.69
N ARG A 326 -3.09 33.64 -25.39
CA ARG A 326 -3.57 32.60 -24.48
C ARG A 326 -4.41 33.18 -23.36
N GLN A 327 -5.35 32.35 -22.94
CA GLN A 327 -6.48 32.62 -22.06
C GLN A 327 -6.12 33.33 -20.76
N THR A 328 -7.06 34.17 -20.30
CA THR A 328 -7.05 34.69 -18.94
C THR A 328 -7.37 33.50 -18.02
N HIS A 329 -6.52 33.24 -17.05
CA HIS A 329 -6.77 32.23 -16.03
C HIS A 329 -7.20 32.93 -14.75
N VAL A 330 -8.27 32.42 -14.14
CA VAL A 330 -8.56 32.69 -12.75
C VAL A 330 -7.68 31.79 -11.90
N VAL A 331 -6.94 32.41 -11.00
CA VAL A 331 -6.24 31.73 -9.92
C VAL A 331 -7.12 31.86 -8.67
N GLY A 332 -7.45 30.73 -8.07
CA GLY A 332 -8.20 30.71 -6.81
C GLY A 332 -8.01 29.39 -6.09
N HIS A 333 -8.57 29.32 -4.89
CA HIS A 333 -8.62 28.11 -4.07
C HIS A 333 -9.98 27.42 -4.25
N GLU A 334 -10.04 26.09 -4.10
CA GLU A 334 -11.30 25.35 -4.11
C GLU A 334 -12.33 25.97 -3.13
N ASN A 335 -13.50 26.34 -3.65
CA ASN A 335 -14.60 27.01 -2.94
C ASN A 335 -14.32 28.45 -2.44
N GLU A 336 -13.24 29.08 -2.88
CA GLU A 336 -12.96 30.49 -2.61
C GLU A 336 -13.15 31.36 -3.86
N ALA A 337 -13.35 32.67 -3.63
CA ALA A 337 -13.43 33.62 -4.73
C ALA A 337 -12.08 33.71 -5.47
N PRO A 338 -12.10 33.99 -6.79
CA PRO A 338 -10.91 34.29 -7.58
C PRO A 338 -9.98 35.29 -6.86
N THR A 339 -8.71 34.96 -6.65
CA THR A 339 -7.77 35.87 -5.99
C THR A 339 -6.99 36.72 -6.98
N CYS A 340 -6.72 36.22 -8.19
CA CYS A 340 -6.10 37.00 -9.25
C CYS A 340 -6.39 36.45 -10.66
N SER A 341 -6.18 37.28 -11.68
CA SER A 341 -6.28 36.93 -13.09
C SER A 341 -4.92 37.06 -13.78
N ALA A 342 -4.50 36.05 -14.54
CA ALA A 342 -3.27 36.09 -15.34
C ALA A 342 -3.58 35.93 -16.83
N ALA A 343 -2.95 36.70 -17.72
CA ALA A 343 -3.14 36.60 -19.17
C ALA A 343 -1.80 36.49 -19.91
N VAL A 344 -1.75 35.69 -20.97
CA VAL A 344 -0.57 35.57 -21.84
C VAL A 344 -0.73 36.46 -23.06
N VAL A 345 0.19 37.41 -23.21
CA VAL A 345 0.21 38.38 -24.31
C VAL A 345 1.38 38.05 -25.24
N GLN A 346 1.11 38.02 -26.54
CA GLN A 346 2.13 37.91 -27.59
C GLN A 346 2.32 39.26 -28.26
N VAL A 347 3.57 39.56 -28.61
CA VAL A 347 3.91 40.68 -29.49
C VAL A 347 3.82 40.19 -30.94
N ASP A 348 3.04 40.88 -31.78
CA ASP A 348 2.94 40.58 -33.21
C ASP A 348 4.22 40.98 -33.94
N ASP A 349 4.86 40.00 -34.60
CA ASP A 349 6.13 40.17 -35.31
C ASP A 349 5.94 40.68 -36.75
N PHE A 350 4.71 40.79 -37.27
CA PHE A 350 4.42 41.13 -38.66
C PHE A 350 4.23 42.64 -38.94
N LEU A 351 4.42 43.50 -37.95
CA LEU A 351 4.18 44.94 -38.11
C LEU A 351 5.41 45.67 -38.68
N THR A 352 5.16 46.55 -39.64
CA THR A 352 6.15 47.33 -40.37
C THR A 352 7.01 48.24 -39.45
N ALA A 353 8.21 48.62 -39.92
CA ALA A 353 9.21 49.37 -39.15
C ALA A 353 8.70 50.67 -38.48
N ASP A 354 7.61 51.26 -39.00
CA ASP A 354 7.00 52.49 -38.47
C ASP A 354 6.35 52.34 -37.07
N ASP A 355 6.03 51.12 -36.62
CA ASP A 355 5.46 50.89 -35.28
C ASP A 355 6.51 50.55 -34.21
N SER A 356 7.81 50.71 -34.51
CA SER A 356 8.91 50.34 -33.61
C SER A 356 9.06 51.24 -32.37
N TRP A 357 8.50 52.45 -32.40
CA TRP A 357 8.50 53.41 -31.29
C TRP A 357 7.84 52.85 -30.00
N GLU A 358 6.89 51.92 -30.14
CA GLU A 358 6.23 51.26 -29.00
C GLU A 358 7.18 50.36 -28.19
N ARG A 359 8.29 49.88 -28.78
CA ARG A 359 9.33 49.10 -28.06
C ARG A 359 10.23 49.97 -27.17
N GLU A 360 10.36 51.26 -27.49
CA GLU A 360 11.20 52.20 -26.74
C GLU A 360 10.49 52.72 -25.48
N GLN A 361 9.16 52.60 -25.43
CA GLN A 361 8.35 52.85 -24.24
C GLN A 361 8.52 51.68 -23.25
N GLN A 362 9.65 51.65 -22.54
CA GLN A 362 9.95 50.63 -21.52
C GLN A 362 8.90 50.55 -20.39
N PHE A 363 8.03 51.57 -20.26
CA PHE A 363 6.91 51.61 -19.34
C PHE A 363 5.63 51.98 -20.10
N ASN A 364 4.80 50.98 -20.40
CA ASN A 364 3.51 51.19 -21.04
C ASN A 364 2.51 51.79 -20.01
N PRO A 365 1.99 53.02 -20.23
CA PRO A 365 1.04 53.66 -19.32
C PRO A 365 -0.22 52.83 -19.08
N ALA A 366 -0.66 52.00 -20.04
CA ALA A 366 -1.84 51.16 -19.90
C ALA A 366 -1.61 49.95 -18.97
N ILE A 367 -0.37 49.45 -18.87
CA ILE A 367 -0.01 48.40 -17.90
C ILE A 367 -0.02 48.98 -16.48
N LEU A 368 0.48 50.21 -16.31
CA LEU A 368 0.45 50.93 -15.04
C LEU A 368 -0.98 51.36 -14.65
N ASP A 369 -1.81 51.79 -15.61
CA ASP A 369 -3.20 52.21 -15.38
C ASP A 369 -4.11 51.01 -15.07
N GLY A 370 -3.92 49.87 -15.74
CA GLY A 370 -4.61 48.62 -15.42
C GLY A 370 -4.32 48.13 -14.00
N MET A 371 -3.09 48.27 -13.50
CA MET A 371 -2.76 47.90 -12.12
C MET A 371 -3.32 48.87 -11.07
N ILE A 372 -3.39 50.17 -11.37
CA ILE A 372 -3.97 51.19 -10.48
C ILE A 372 -5.51 51.06 -10.40
N GLN A 373 -6.18 50.72 -11.51
CA GLN A 373 -7.63 50.53 -11.56
C GLN A 373 -8.09 49.18 -10.98
N SER A 374 -7.28 48.13 -11.12
CA SER A 374 -7.56 46.82 -10.50
C SER A 374 -7.41 46.86 -8.98
N ALA A 375 -6.48 47.68 -8.45
CA ALA A 375 -6.32 47.87 -7.01
C ALA A 375 -7.44 48.69 -6.36
N SER A 376 -8.22 49.45 -7.14
CA SER A 376 -9.31 50.30 -6.64
C SER A 376 -10.69 49.64 -6.69
N SER A 377 -10.86 48.53 -7.41
CA SER A 377 -12.12 47.76 -7.46
C SER A 377 -12.26 46.70 -6.35
N MET A 378 -11.18 46.33 -5.65
CA MET A 378 -11.23 45.29 -4.58
C MET A 378 -11.46 45.81 -3.15
N LYS A 379 -11.84 47.07 -2.95
CA LYS A 379 -12.14 47.60 -1.59
C LYS A 379 -13.62 47.56 -1.19
N HIS A 380 -14.51 47.17 -2.09
CA HIS A 380 -15.93 47.04 -1.81
C HIS A 380 -16.53 45.88 -2.60
N LEU A 381 -16.33 44.66 -2.10
CA LEU A 381 -17.26 43.54 -2.23
C LEU A 381 -17.04 42.60 -1.04
#